data_AF-A0A934DEV8-F1
#
_entry.id   AF-A0A934DEV8-F1
#
_cell.length_a   1.000
_cell.length_b   1.000
_cell.length_c   1.000
_cell.angle_alpha   90.00
_cell.angle_beta   90.00
_cell.angle_gamma   90.00
#
_symmetry.space_group_name_H-M   'P 1'
#
loop_
_entity.id
_entity.type
_entity.pdbx_description
1 polymer ?
#
loop_
_entity_poly.entity_id
_entity_poly.type
_entity_poly.pdbx_seq_one_letter_code
_entity_poly.pdbx_strand_id
1 'polypeptide(L)'
;MNTKLTLKLDASVIRQAKRHARKNGKTLSGAVEDYFRRLTNRPAKDDRSLPPTVKRLAGVLRRSKIKDHRKAYTTHLDRKYK
;
A
#
# COMPACT_ATOMS: atom_id res chain seq x y z
N MET A 1 -0.19 23.82 -14.23
CA MET A 1 1.05 24.60 -14.18
C MET A 1 2.02 23.87 -13.25
N ASN A 2 3.28 23.65 -13.66
CA ASN A 2 4.26 22.92 -12.83
C ASN A 2 5.17 23.93 -12.11
N THR A 3 5.33 23.77 -10.80
CA THR A 3 6.19 24.65 -9.97
C THR A 3 7.30 23.81 -9.33
N LYS A 4 8.44 24.44 -9.02
CA LYS A 4 9.56 23.76 -8.36
C LYS A 4 9.42 23.89 -6.85
N LEU A 5 9.44 22.76 -6.14
CA LEU A 5 9.55 22.69 -4.69
C LEU A 5 10.97 22.22 -4.32
N THR A 6 11.68 23.01 -3.51
CA THR A 6 13.02 22.68 -3.03
C THR A 6 12.97 22.37 -1.54
N LEU A 7 13.46 21.20 -1.14
CA LEU A 7 13.50 20.75 0.25
C LEU A 7 14.95 20.53 0.67
N LYS A 8 15.30 20.96 1.89
CA LYS A 8 16.60 20.70 2.50
C LYS A 8 16.54 19.38 3.27
N LEU A 9 17.34 18.41 2.83
CA LEU A 9 17.37 17.04 3.36
C LEU A 9 18.79 16.53 3.35
N ASP A 10 19.08 15.53 4.18
CA ASP A 10 20.37 14.87 4.17
C ASP A 10 20.65 14.18 2.83
N ALA A 11 21.89 14.32 2.35
CA ALA A 11 22.32 13.71 1.09
C ALA A 11 22.16 12.17 1.10
N SER A 12 22.34 11.53 2.25
CA SER A 12 22.14 10.09 2.43
C SER A 12 20.70 9.68 2.17
N VAL A 13 19.73 10.46 2.67
CA VAL A 13 18.29 10.24 2.48
C VAL A 13 17.91 10.43 1.02
N ILE A 14 18.42 11.48 0.37
CA ILE A 14 18.15 11.73 -1.07
C ILE A 14 18.63 10.54 -1.92
N ARG A 15 19.81 9.97 -1.64
CA ARG A 15 20.33 8.81 -2.36
C ARG A 15 19.45 7.57 -2.16
N GLN A 16 19.05 7.30 -0.92
CA GLN A 16 18.19 6.16 -0.58
C GLN A 16 16.83 6.28 -1.27
N ALA A 17 16.21 7.46 -1.22
CA ALA A 17 14.91 7.73 -1.83
C ALA A 17 14.96 7.57 -3.36
N LYS A 18 16.00 8.08 -4.03
CA LYS A 18 16.20 7.89 -5.48
C LYS A 18 16.34 6.40 -5.85
N ARG A 19 17.09 5.62 -5.08
CA ARG A 19 17.22 4.16 -5.31
C ARG A 19 15.88 3.45 -5.15
N HIS A 20 15.16 3.76 -4.08
CA HIS A 20 13.84 3.18 -3.84
C HIS A 20 12.86 3.50 -4.96
N ALA A 21 12.78 4.76 -5.39
CA ALA A 21 11.90 5.17 -6.47
C ALA A 21 12.22 4.41 -7.78
N ARG A 22 13.51 4.34 -8.16
CA ARG A 22 13.96 3.60 -9.35
C ARG A 22 13.62 2.12 -9.29
N LYS A 23 13.81 1.46 -8.13
CA LYS A 23 13.45 0.05 -7.95
C LYS A 23 11.97 -0.21 -8.19
N ASN A 24 11.11 0.78 -7.94
CA ASN A 24 9.66 0.71 -8.16
C ASN A 24 9.23 1.32 -9.50
N GLY A 25 10.15 1.58 -10.44
CA GLY A 25 9.83 2.13 -11.76
C GLY A 25 9.34 3.59 -11.73
N LYS A 26 9.64 4.35 -10.68
CA LYS A 26 9.20 5.75 -10.50
C LYS A 26 10.38 6.72 -10.35
N THR A 27 10.14 7.99 -10.66
CA THR A 27 11.06 9.08 -10.31
C THR A 27 10.82 9.53 -8.87
N LEU A 28 11.83 10.14 -8.24
CA LEU A 28 11.68 10.68 -6.88
C LEU A 28 10.64 11.81 -6.85
N SER A 29 10.64 12.70 -7.85
CA SER A 29 9.64 13.77 -7.97
C SER A 29 8.23 13.21 -8.12
N GLY A 30 8.04 12.19 -8.97
CA GLY A 30 6.74 11.54 -9.13
C GLY A 30 6.26 10.84 -7.86
N ALA A 31 7.17 10.18 -7.12
CA ALA A 31 6.83 9.55 -5.84
C ALA A 31 6.40 10.57 -4.77
N VAL A 32 7.06 11.73 -4.72
CA VAL A 32 6.72 12.83 -3.80
C VAL A 32 5.43 13.53 -4.21
N GLU A 33 5.22 13.74 -5.51
CA GLU A 33 3.97 14.31 -6.03
C GLU A 33 2.77 13.41 -5.72
N ASP A 34 2.89 12.09 -5.93
CA ASP A 34 1.88 11.10 -5.52
C ASP A 34 1.59 11.17 -4.02
N TYR A 35 2.63 11.33 -3.20
CA TYR A 35 2.47 11.48 -1.75
C TYR A 35 1.71 12.76 -1.40
N PHE A 36 2.09 13.90 -1.97
CA PHE A 36 1.38 15.15 -1.72
C PHE A 36 -0.07 15.10 -2.19
N ARG A 37 -0.36 14.52 -3.36
CA ARG A 37 -1.75 14.31 -3.80
C ARG A 37 -2.54 13.49 -2.80
N ARG A 38 -1.97 12.43 -2.24
CA ARG A 38 -2.63 11.60 -1.20
C ARG A 38 -2.79 12.34 0.13
N LEU A 39 -1.82 13.19 0.47
CA LEU A 39 -1.83 13.98 1.70
C LEU A 39 -2.90 15.07 1.65
N THR A 40 -3.07 15.73 0.50
CA THR A 40 -4.05 16.80 0.30
C THR A 40 -5.43 16.29 -0.09
N ASN A 41 -5.53 15.16 -0.81
CA ASN A 41 -6.78 14.43 -0.97
C ASN A 41 -7.11 13.65 0.29
N ARG A 42 -7.42 14.36 1.39
CA ARG A 42 -8.30 13.79 2.40
C ARG A 42 -9.65 13.56 1.70
N PRO A 43 -10.13 12.32 1.55
CA PRO A 43 -11.44 12.10 0.96
C PRO A 43 -12.45 12.85 1.83
N ALA A 44 -13.31 13.64 1.19
CA ALA A 44 -14.54 14.14 1.78
C ALA A 44 -15.41 12.93 2.11
N LYS A 45 -15.09 12.21 3.20
CA LYS A 45 -15.80 11.07 3.81
C LYS A 45 -16.34 9.93 2.93
N ASP A 46 -16.27 9.98 1.61
CA ASP A 46 -16.99 9.02 0.77
C ASP A 46 -16.10 8.39 -0.29
N ASP A 47 -16.32 7.10 -0.45
CA ASP A 47 -15.61 6.15 -1.30
C ASP A 47 -14.17 5.80 -0.87
N ARG A 48 -14.08 5.09 0.27
CA ARG A 48 -12.94 4.19 0.54
C ARG A 48 -13.02 2.99 -0.42
N SER A 49 -12.80 3.23 -1.70
CA SER A 49 -12.57 2.16 -2.67
C SER A 49 -11.34 1.40 -2.20
N LEU A 50 -11.56 0.16 -1.73
CA LEU A 50 -10.48 -0.72 -1.33
C LEU A 50 -9.47 -0.82 -2.49
N PRO A 51 -8.15 -0.81 -2.22
CA PRO A 51 -7.15 -1.02 -3.26
C PRO A 51 -7.54 -2.22 -4.14
N PRO A 52 -7.30 -2.22 -5.47
CA PRO A 52 -7.86 -3.24 -6.38
C PRO A 52 -7.63 -4.68 -5.91
N THR A 53 -6.44 -4.95 -5.37
CA THR A 53 -6.09 -6.25 -4.77
C THR A 53 -6.96 -6.58 -3.55
N VAL A 54 -7.14 -5.62 -2.64
CA VAL A 54 -7.95 -5.77 -1.42
C VAL A 54 -9.43 -5.90 -1.78
N LYS A 55 -9.94 -5.12 -2.75
CA LYS A 55 -11.31 -5.23 -3.27
C LYS A 55 -11.60 -6.62 -3.82
N ARG A 56 -10.64 -7.22 -4.52
CA ARG A 56 -10.76 -8.58 -5.08
C ARG A 56 -10.79 -9.67 -3.99
N LEU A 57 -10.11 -9.45 -2.87
CA LEU A 57 -10.04 -10.39 -1.75
C LEU A 57 -11.18 -10.19 -0.74
N ALA A 58 -11.72 -8.98 -0.65
CA ALA A 58 -12.79 -8.63 0.26
C ALA A 58 -14.05 -9.46 -0.06
N GLY A 59 -14.59 -10.12 0.97
CA GLY A 59 -15.82 -10.93 0.84
C GLY A 59 -15.62 -12.35 0.32
N VAL A 60 -14.42 -12.75 -0.14
CA VAL A 60 -14.15 -14.13 -0.61
C VAL A 60 -14.45 -15.16 0.48
N LEU A 61 -14.16 -14.84 1.74
CA LEU A 61 -14.43 -15.73 2.87
C LEU A 61 -15.91 -15.79 3.29
N ARG A 62 -16.75 -14.83 2.88
CA ARG A 62 -18.19 -14.85 3.23
C ARG A 62 -18.95 -16.04 2.65
N ARG A 63 -18.47 -16.59 1.53
CA ARG A 63 -19.05 -17.78 0.88
C ARG A 63 -18.43 -19.09 1.36
N SER A 64 -17.46 -19.02 2.27
CA SER A 64 -16.82 -20.22 2.81
C SER A 64 -17.72 -20.86 3.88
N LYS A 65 -17.80 -22.19 3.90
CA LYS A 65 -18.49 -22.95 4.96
C LYS A 65 -17.70 -23.00 6.28
N ILE A 66 -16.66 -22.17 6.42
CA ILE A 66 -15.77 -22.18 7.57
C ILE A 66 -16.49 -21.46 8.71
N LYS A 67 -17.08 -22.22 9.63
CA LYS A 67 -17.74 -21.68 10.83
C LYS A 67 -16.76 -21.08 11.84
N ASP A 68 -15.60 -21.72 12.00
CA ASP A 68 -14.54 -21.26 12.90
C ASP A 68 -13.25 -21.02 12.11
N HIS A 69 -13.06 -19.76 11.72
CA HIS A 69 -11.88 -19.33 10.96
C HIS A 69 -10.57 -19.54 11.73
N ARG A 70 -10.61 -19.43 13.07
CA ARG A 70 -9.42 -19.56 13.91
C ARG A 70 -8.94 -21.00 13.94
N LYS A 71 -9.84 -21.95 14.20
CA LYS A 71 -9.52 -23.38 14.23
C LYS A 71 -9.06 -23.89 12.86
N ALA A 72 -9.72 -23.46 11.79
CA ALA A 72 -9.33 -23.80 10.42
C ALA A 72 -7.92 -23.30 10.07
N TYR A 73 -7.58 -22.06 10.49
CA TYR A 73 -6.27 -21.49 10.27
C TYR A 73 -5.17 -22.20 11.08
N THR A 74 -5.40 -22.49 12.36
CA THR A 74 -4.46 -23.26 13.19
C THR A 74 -4.20 -24.65 12.59
N THR A 75 -5.24 -25.37 12.15
CA THR A 75 -5.10 -26.68 11.51
C THR A 75 -4.28 -26.61 10.21
N HIS A 76 -4.46 -25.53 9.43
CA HIS A 76 -3.68 -25.31 8.23
C HIS A 76 -2.19 -25.08 8.54
N LEU A 77 -1.89 -24.25 9.54
CA LEU A 77 -0.50 -24.01 9.98
C LEU A 77 0.15 -25.31 10.47
N ASP A 78 -0.55 -26.09 11.30
CA ASP A 78 -0.04 -27.37 11.79
C ASP A 78 0.29 -28.35 10.65
N ARG A 79 -0.52 -28.39 9.58
CA ARG A 79 -0.22 -29.23 8.39
C ARG A 79 0.90 -28.69 7.51
N LYS A 80 1.09 -27.37 7.47
CA LYS A 80 2.07 -26.73 6.60
C LYS A 80 3.49 -26.82 7.17
N TYR A 81 3.60 -26.82 8.49
CA TYR A 81 4.87 -26.79 9.23
C TYR A 81 5.16 -28.09 9.99
N LYS A 82 4.32 -29.12 9.86
CA LYS A 82 4.69 -30.52 10.09
C LYS A 82 5.21 -31.12 8.79
#